data_AF-A0A3D0DTN4-F1
#
_entry.id   AF-A0A3D0DTN4-F1
#
_cell.length_a   1.000
_cell.length_b   1.000
_cell.length_c   1.000
_cell.angle_alpha   90.00
_cell.angle_beta   90.00
_cell.angle_gamma   90.00
#
_symmetry.space_group_name_H-M   'P 1'
#
loop_
_entity.id
_entity.type
_entity.pdbx_description
1 polymer ?
#
loop_
_entity_poly.entity_id
_entity_poly.type
_entity_poly.pdbx_seq_one_letter_code
_entity_poly.pdbx_strand_id
1 'polypeptide(L)' 'LNGAGIASLSDFMTRADVAAGRLVPVLADAALPWSQPVWAVFYKQGALAPRVAALVEFLARELSFVLDE' A
#
# COMPACT_ATOMS: atom_id res chain seq x y z
N LEU A 1 -11.31 -12.75 -2.48
CA LEU A 1 -10.93 -13.35 -3.78
C LEU A 1 -11.80 -14.55 -4.23
N ASN A 2 -12.90 -14.90 -3.55
CA ASN A 2 -13.95 -15.85 -4.00
C ASN A 2 -13.49 -17.17 -4.66
N GLY A 3 -12.28 -17.65 -4.38
CA GLY A 3 -11.75 -18.89 -4.97
C GLY A 3 -11.49 -18.83 -6.48
N ALA A 4 -11.35 -17.64 -7.07
CA ALA A 4 -11.18 -17.50 -8.53
C ALA A 4 -9.78 -17.91 -9.05
N GLY A 5 -8.82 -18.18 -8.16
CA GLY A 5 -7.46 -18.60 -8.50
C GLY A 5 -6.38 -17.90 -7.67
N ILE A 6 -5.18 -17.79 -8.26
CA ILE A 6 -4.01 -17.14 -7.67
C ILE A 6 -3.93 -15.69 -8.16
N ALA A 7 -3.56 -14.77 -7.27
CA ALA A 7 -3.34 -13.36 -7.60
C ALA A 7 -2.04 -12.85 -6.96
N SER A 8 -1.38 -11.88 -7.62
CA SER A 8 -0.26 -11.11 -7.05
C SER A 8 -0.78 -9.72 -6.72
N LEU A 9 -0.83 -9.39 -5.43
CA LEU A 9 -1.39 -8.15 -4.88
C LEU A 9 -0.45 -7.61 -3.81
N SER A 10 -0.50 -6.30 -3.55
CA SER A 10 0.27 -5.67 -2.49
C SER A 10 -0.14 -6.18 -1.09
N ASP A 11 0.82 -6.23 -0.18
CA ASP A 11 0.62 -6.78 1.17
C ASP A 11 -0.46 -6.04 1.97
N PHE A 12 -0.54 -4.71 1.86
CA PHE A 12 -1.57 -3.92 2.53
C PHE A 12 -3.00 -4.31 2.10
N MET A 13 -3.17 -4.91 0.92
CA MET A 13 -4.49 -5.38 0.45
C MET A 13 -4.86 -6.76 1.01
N THR A 14 -3.88 -7.59 1.37
CA THR A 14 -4.08 -9.02 1.65
C THR A 14 -3.77 -9.41 3.10
N ARG A 15 -3.01 -8.59 3.84
CA ARG A 15 -2.53 -8.87 5.22
C ARG A 15 -3.65 -9.34 6.16
N ALA A 16 -4.77 -8.64 6.18
CA ALA A 16 -5.90 -8.99 7.06
C ALA A 16 -6.55 -10.33 6.69
N ASP A 17 -6.60 -10.66 5.40
CA ASP A 17 -7.15 -11.94 4.93
C ASP A 17 -6.18 -13.09 5.16
N VAL A 18 -4.87 -12.85 5.02
CA VAL A 18 -3.82 -13.84 5.35
C VAL A 18 -3.83 -14.13 6.85
N ALA A 19 -3.86 -13.09 7.69
CA ALA A 19 -3.94 -13.24 9.15
C ALA A 19 -5.21 -13.98 9.60
N ALA A 20 -6.33 -13.77 8.89
CA ALA A 20 -7.58 -14.47 9.14
C ALA A 20 -7.68 -15.87 8.48
N GLY A 21 -6.63 -16.33 7.78
CA GLY A 21 -6.60 -17.62 7.08
C GLY A 21 -7.53 -17.71 5.85
N ARG A 22 -8.08 -16.59 5.38
CA ARG A 22 -8.92 -16.51 4.18
C ARG A 22 -8.11 -16.54 2.89
N LEU A 23 -6.86 -16.05 2.95
CA LEU A 23 -5.87 -16.17 1.89
C LEU A 23 -4.64 -16.92 2.40
N VAL A 24 -3.97 -17.62 1.48
CA VAL A 24 -2.77 -18.40 1.78
C VAL A 24 -1.64 -17.89 0.87
N PRO A 25 -0.48 -17.50 1.43
CA PRO A 25 0.71 -17.18 0.63
C PRO A 25 1.16 -18.37 -0.20
N VAL A 26 1.55 -18.12 -1.45
CA VAL A 26 2.07 -19.15 -2.36
C VAL A 26 3.43 -18.71 -2.90
N LEU A 27 4.29 -19.68 -3.21
CA LEU A 27 5.61 -19.44 -3.80
C LEU A 27 6.50 -18.49 -2.97
N ALA A 28 6.49 -18.61 -1.64
CA ALA A 28 7.23 -17.72 -0.74
C ALA A 28 8.73 -17.63 -1.06
N ASP A 29 9.34 -18.75 -1.48
CA ASP A 29 10.77 -18.80 -1.83
C ASP A 29 11.12 -18.03 -3.13
N ALA A 30 10.11 -17.73 -3.95
CA ALA A 30 10.27 -16.95 -5.18
C ALA A 30 9.91 -15.47 -5.00
N ALA A 31 9.48 -15.06 -3.80
CA ALA A 31 9.13 -13.67 -3.53
C ALA A 31 10.39 -12.78 -3.56
N LEU A 32 10.29 -11.65 -4.25
CA LEU A 32 11.38 -10.68 -4.34
C LEU A 32 11.30 -9.70 -3.17
N PRO A 33 12.42 -9.34 -2.51
CA PRO A 33 12.42 -8.47 -1.33
C PRO A 33 12.44 -6.98 -1.72
N TRP A 34 11.47 -6.54 -2.52
CA TRP A 34 11.36 -5.15 -2.96
C TRP A 34 10.01 -4.56 -2.58
N SER A 35 10.03 -3.34 -2.05
CA SER A 35 8.85 -2.52 -1.83
C SER A 35 8.64 -1.57 -3.01
N GLN A 36 7.37 -1.33 -3.35
CA GLN A 36 7.01 -0.35 -4.37
C GLN A 36 6.66 0.97 -3.67
N PRO A 37 7.33 2.09 -4.01
CA PRO A 37 7.03 3.37 -3.39
C PRO A 37 5.66 3.90 -3.81
N VAL A 38 4.94 4.49 -2.85
CA VAL A 38 3.68 5.19 -3.09
C VAL A 38 3.94 6.69 -3.11
N TRP A 39 3.44 7.38 -4.14
CA TRP A 39 3.71 8.80 -4.35
C TRP A 39 2.42 9.64 -4.30
N ALA A 40 2.45 10.75 -3.57
CA ALA A 40 1.48 11.82 -3.72
C ALA A 40 1.93 12.76 -4.84
N VAL A 41 1.21 12.77 -5.96
CA VAL A 41 1.57 13.56 -7.15
C VAL A 41 0.65 14.77 -7.29
N PHE A 42 1.23 15.96 -7.39
CA PHE A 42 0.52 17.23 -7.55
C PHE A 42 1.33 18.23 -8.36
N TYR A 43 0.66 19.23 -8.95
CA TYR A 43 1.31 20.26 -9.75
C TYR A 43 2.16 21.20 -8.89
N LYS A 44 3.35 21.53 -9.40
CA LYS A 44 4.27 22.52 -8.82
C LYS A 44 4.05 23.91 -9.44
N GLN A 45 2.84 24.46 -9.33
CA GLN A 45 2.59 25.87 -9.70
C GLN A 45 2.38 26.71 -8.44
N GLY A 46 3.33 27.59 -8.15
CA GLY A 46 3.29 28.43 -6.95
C GLY A 46 3.39 27.65 -5.63
N ALA A 47 3.00 28.29 -4.53
CA ALA A 47 2.90 27.63 -3.23
C ALA A 47 1.70 26.67 -3.22
N LEU A 48 1.89 25.47 -2.66
CA LEU A 48 0.82 24.49 -2.50
C LEU A 48 -0.29 25.08 -1.63
N ALA A 49 -1.55 24.95 -2.08
CA ALA A 49 -2.68 25.43 -1.30
C ALA A 49 -2.67 24.78 0.10
N PRO A 50 -2.86 25.53 1.21
CA PRO A 50 -2.71 25.01 2.58
C PRO A 50 -3.51 23.73 2.86
N ARG A 51 -4.72 23.61 2.30
CA ARG A 51 -5.56 22.41 2.41
C ARG A 51 -4.95 21.16 1.76
N VAL A 52 -4.22 21.33 0.65
CA VAL A 52 -3.58 20.21 -0.05
C VAL A 52 -2.33 19.79 0.70
N ALA A 53 -1.53 20.75 1.18
CA ALA A 53 -0.39 20.47 2.05
C ALA A 53 -0.82 19.69 3.31
N ALA A 54 -1.86 20.17 4.00
CA ALA A 54 -2.40 19.51 5.19
C ALA A 54 -2.88 18.08 4.91
N LEU A 55 -3.53 17.84 3.76
CA LEU A 55 -3.97 16.50 3.38
C LEU A 55 -2.80 15.58 3.05
N VAL A 56 -1.80 16.05 2.29
CA VAL A 56 -0.62 15.26 1.94
C VAL A 56 0.15 14.88 3.20
N GLU A 57 0.31 15.81 4.14
CA GLU A 57 1.00 15.54 5.42
C GLU A 57 0.21 14.58 6.31
N PHE A 58 -1.12 14.72 6.36
CA PHE A 58 -1.98 13.73 7.01
C PHE A 58 -1.80 12.35 6.41
N LEU A 59 -1.92 12.20 5.09
CA LEU A 59 -1.79 10.92 4.41
C LEU A 59 -0.40 10.32 4.57
N ALA A 60 0.67 11.12 4.49
CA ALA A 60 2.03 10.65 4.70
C ALA A 60 2.21 10.03 6.10
N ARG A 61 1.63 10.66 7.13
CA ARG A 61 1.65 10.12 8.50
C ARG A 61 0.81 8.85 8.62
N GLU A 62 -0.45 8.89 8.21
CA GLU A 62 -1.37 7.75 8.43
C GLU A 62 -1.01 6.54 7.57
N LEU A 63 -0.46 6.74 6.36
CA LEU A 63 -0.08 5.64 5.46
C LEU A 63 1.30 5.06 5.77
N SER A 64 2.18 5.77 6.49
CA SER A 64 3.50 5.22 6.87
C SER A 64 3.35 3.86 7.59
N PHE A 65 2.44 3.79 8.57
CA PHE A 65 2.14 2.55 9.30
C PHE A 65 1.57 1.42 8.43
N VAL A 66 0.97 1.74 7.29
CA VAL A 66 0.34 0.78 6.38
C VAL A 66 1.33 0.29 5.32
N LEU A 67 2.34 1.10 4.98
CA LEU A 67 3.26 0.87 3.87
C LEU A 67 4.66 0.41 4.29
N ASP A 68 5.08 0.66 5.53
CA ASP A 68 6.42 0.33 6.03
C ASP A 68 6.53 -1.08 6.68
N GLU A 69 5.44 -1.86 6.70
CA GLU A 69 5.39 -3.25 7.17
C GLU A 69 5.19 -4.27 6.04
#